data_AF-A0A5N1K5T5-F1
#
_entry.id   AF-A0A5N1K5T5-F1
#
_cell.length_a   1.000
_cell.length_b   1.000
_cell.length_c   1.000
_cell.angle_alpha   90.00
_cell.angle_beta   90.00
_cell.angle_gamma   90.00
#
_symmetry.space_group_name_H-M   'P 1'
#
loop_
_entity.id
_entity.type
_entity.pdbx_description
1 polymer ?
#
loop_
_entity_poly.entity_id
_entity_poly.type
_entity_poly.pdbx_seq_one_letter_code
_entity_poly.pdbx_strand_id
1 'polypeptide(L)'
;MKIEQRFNGTGWAGIAALFLGPCLTAFGYWNLIGAMARNVAYGAYLFSDPLPWILVMIAGSIVSLLSLPMIIIGRDFEGFSSGLEGERARVVNRDPTL
;
A
#
# COMPACT_ATOMS: atom_id res chain seq x y z
N MET A 1 21.61 -19.62 9.43
CA MET A 1 21.32 -18.64 8.38
C MET A 1 20.29 -17.66 8.93
N LYS A 2 20.61 -16.37 9.06
CA LYS A 2 19.63 -15.31 9.29
C LYS A 2 19.16 -14.86 7.91
N ILE A 3 17.88 -15.04 7.60
CA ILE A 3 17.28 -14.45 6.41
C ILE A 3 16.89 -13.04 6.81
N GLU A 4 17.64 -12.05 6.31
CA GLU A 4 17.28 -10.65 6.49
C GLU A 4 16.29 -10.27 5.39
N GLN A 5 15.06 -9.98 5.79
CA GLN A 5 14.01 -9.56 4.88
C GLN A 5 14.08 -8.04 4.74
N ARG A 6 14.40 -7.55 3.54
CA ARG A 6 14.42 -6.11 3.24
C ARG A 6 13.27 -5.77 2.31
N PHE A 7 12.66 -4.61 2.53
CA PHE A 7 11.61 -4.08 1.68
C PHE A 7 12.13 -2.86 0.95
N ASN A 8 11.96 -2.84 -0.37
CA ASN A 8 12.21 -1.66 -1.19
C ASN A 8 11.04 -0.65 -1.09
N GLY A 9 11.12 0.45 -1.83
CA GLY A 9 10.09 1.51 -1.79
C GLY A 9 8.67 1.03 -2.11
N THR A 10 8.51 0.06 -3.03
CA THR A 10 7.18 -0.50 -3.36
C THR A 10 6.66 -1.43 -2.27
N GLY A 11 7.55 -2.16 -1.60
CA GLY A 11 7.20 -2.98 -0.43
C GLY A 11 6.68 -2.14 0.73
N TRP A 12 7.35 -1.04 1.04
CA TRP A 12 6.90 -0.08 2.06
C TRP A 12 5.60 0.61 1.69
N ALA A 13 5.42 0.99 0.43
CA ALA A 13 4.15 1.54 -0.06
C ALA A 13 3.01 0.52 0.07
N GLY A 14 3.28 -0.75 -0.18
CA GLY A 14 2.37 -1.86 0.10
C GLY A 14 1.97 -1.93 1.57
N ILE A 15 2.93 -1.92 2.50
CA ILE A 15 2.65 -1.92 3.94
C ILE A 15 1.77 -0.72 4.34
N ALA A 16 2.12 0.48 3.87
CA ALA A 16 1.32 1.67 4.13
C ALA A 16 -0.12 1.52 3.60
N ALA A 17 -0.28 1.02 2.37
CA ALA A 17 -1.57 0.77 1.74
C ALA A 17 -2.42 -0.26 2.49
N LEU A 18 -1.81 -1.29 3.09
CA LEU A 18 -2.49 -2.32 3.88
C LEU A 18 -3.22 -1.72 5.07
N PHE A 19 -2.64 -0.70 5.71
CA PHE A 19 -3.25 -0.03 6.86
C PHE A 19 -4.12 1.17 6.47
N LEU A 20 -3.69 1.96 5.47
CA LEU A 20 -4.44 3.12 5.01
C LEU A 20 -5.76 2.74 4.32
N GLY A 21 -5.79 1.62 3.60
CA GLY A 21 -6.99 1.15 2.90
C GLY A 21 -8.19 0.98 3.82
N PRO A 22 -8.10 0.16 4.89
CA PRO A 22 -9.18 0.01 5.87
C PRO A 22 -9.55 1.32 6.58
N CYS A 23 -8.59 2.22 6.84
CA CYS A 23 -8.87 3.53 7.42
C CYS A 23 -9.72 4.41 6.49
N LEU A 24 -9.40 4.42 5.19
CA LEU A 24 -10.20 5.11 4.17
C LEU A 24 -11.60 4.51 4.05
N THR A 25 -11.71 3.18 4.12
CA THR A 25 -13.01 2.50 4.10
C THR A 25 -13.85 2.86 5.32
N ALA A 26 -13.27 2.85 6.52
CA ALA A 26 -13.97 3.26 7.75
C ALA A 26 -14.40 4.73 7.71
N PHE A 27 -13.54 5.61 7.19
CA PHE A 27 -13.86 7.03 7.01
C PHE A 27 -15.03 7.23 6.03
N GLY A 28 -15.02 6.54 4.88
CA GLY A 28 -16.13 6.57 3.94
C GLY A 28 -17.44 6.07 4.57
N TYR A 29 -17.38 4.97 5.32
CA TYR A 29 -18.55 4.41 6.00
C TYR A 29 -19.17 5.36 7.02
N TRP A 30 -18.34 6.02 7.84
CA TRP A 30 -18.81 6.99 8.84
C TRP A 30 -19.54 8.16 8.19
N ASN A 31 -18.98 8.70 7.10
CA ASN A 31 -19.59 9.81 6.38
C ASN A 31 -20.84 9.38 5.59
N LEU A 32 -20.89 8.14 5.09
CA LEU A 32 -22.07 7.56 4.46
C LEU A 32 -23.25 7.53 5.46
N ILE A 33 -23.03 7.01 6.67
CA ILE A 33 -24.05 7.03 7.72
C ILE A 33 -24.46 8.46 8.04
N GLY A 34 -23.50 9.38 8.16
CA GLY A 34 -23.78 10.79 8.42
C GLY A 34 -24.63 11.44 7.33
N ALA A 35 -24.37 11.15 6.06
CA ALA A 35 -25.16 11.63 4.93
C ALA A 35 -26.58 11.03 4.95
N MET A 36 -26.70 9.72 5.17
CA MET A 36 -27.99 9.03 5.28
C MET A 36 -28.82 9.58 6.46
N ALA A 37 -28.20 9.78 7.63
CA ALA A 37 -28.87 10.33 8.80
C ALA A 37 -29.41 11.74 8.54
N ARG A 38 -28.65 12.60 7.84
CA ARG A 38 -29.12 13.93 7.42
C ARG A 38 -30.27 13.84 6.42
N ASN A 39 -30.19 12.93 5.45
CA ASN A 39 -31.27 12.74 4.48
C ASN A 39 -32.57 12.26 5.15
N VAL A 40 -32.47 11.41 6.17
CA VAL A 40 -33.63 10.98 6.97
C VAL A 40 -34.17 12.12 7.84
N ALA A 41 -33.29 12.88 8.49
CA ALA A 41 -33.69 13.95 9.41
C ALA A 41 -34.28 15.19 8.71
N TYR A 42 -33.74 15.56 7.55
CA TYR A 42 -34.08 16.81 6.84
C TYR A 42 -34.78 16.58 5.49
N GLY A 43 -34.96 15.33 5.06
CA GLY A 43 -35.60 14.99 3.79
C GLY A 43 -34.87 15.58 2.57
N ALA A 44 -35.64 15.93 1.53
CA ALA A 44 -35.11 16.50 0.28
C ALA A 44 -34.60 17.95 0.41
N TYR A 45 -34.81 18.61 1.56
CA TYR A 45 -34.45 20.01 1.77
C TYR A 45 -32.93 20.22 1.91
N LEU A 46 -32.21 19.19 2.36
CA LEU A 46 -30.76 19.19 2.56
C LEU A 46 -30.17 17.84 2.13
N PHE A 47 -30.52 17.40 0.92
CA PHE A 47 -30.06 16.14 0.36
C PHE A 47 -28.53 16.12 0.27
N SER A 48 -27.93 15.17 0.99
CA SER A 48 -26.52 14.84 0.97
C SER A 48 -26.33 13.57 0.14
N ASP A 49 -25.64 13.69 -0.99
CA ASP A 49 -25.37 12.53 -1.86
C ASP A 49 -24.45 11.51 -1.14
N PRO A 50 -24.88 10.24 -0.97
CA PRO A 50 -24.04 9.20 -0.38
C PRO A 50 -22.93 8.70 -1.32
N LEU A 51 -23.04 8.95 -2.63
CA LEU A 51 -22.19 8.33 -3.66
C LEU A 51 -20.69 8.63 -3.50
N PRO A 52 -20.23 9.85 -3.16
CA PRO A 52 -18.81 10.11 -2.92
C PRO A 52 -18.22 9.26 -1.80
N TRP A 53 -19.00 8.98 -0.75
CA TRP A 53 -18.53 8.20 0.39
C TRP A 53 -18.43 6.71 0.05
N ILE A 54 -19.35 6.20 -0.76
CA ILE A 54 -19.29 4.85 -1.32
C ILE A 54 -18.03 4.69 -2.19
N LEU A 55 -17.70 5.67 -3.02
CA LEU A 55 -16.48 5.64 -3.83
C LEU A 55 -15.21 5.60 -2.97
N VAL A 56 -15.15 6.40 -1.91
CA VAL A 56 -14.04 6.38 -0.94
C VAL A 56 -13.91 5.01 -0.27
N MET A 57 -15.03 4.38 0.08
CA MET A 57 -15.03 3.03 0.66
C MET A 57 -14.45 1.97 -0.29
N ILE A 58 -14.90 2.00 -1.55
CA ILE A 58 -14.44 1.05 -2.55
C ILE A 58 -12.95 1.28 -2.86
N ALA A 59 -12.54 2.53 -3.02
CA ALA A 59 -11.14 2.88 -3.27
C ALA A 59 -10.23 2.42 -2.13
N GLY A 60 -10.60 2.68 -0.87
CA GLY A 60 -9.85 2.21 0.30
C GLY A 60 -9.71 0.69 0.33
N SER A 61 -10.79 -0.03 0.00
CA SER A 61 -10.80 -1.50 -0.04
C SER A 61 -9.89 -2.04 -1.15
N ILE A 62 -9.91 -1.44 -2.34
CA ILE A 62 -9.04 -1.83 -3.45
C ILE A 62 -7.57 -1.57 -3.11
N VAL A 63 -7.26 -0.41 -2.52
CA VAL A 63 -5.90 -0.06 -2.08
C VAL A 63 -5.39 -1.09 -1.05
N SER A 64 -6.24 -1.50 -0.11
CA SER A 64 -5.90 -2.55 0.84
C SER A 64 -5.64 -3.90 0.16
N LEU A 65 -6.43 -4.28 -0.84
CA LEU A 65 -6.25 -5.55 -1.55
C LEU A 65 -4.97 -5.57 -2.40
N LEU A 66 -4.65 -4.44 -3.04
CA LEU A 66 -3.43 -4.26 -3.84
C LEU A 66 -2.16 -4.18 -2.99
N SER A 67 -2.28 -3.98 -1.69
CA SER A 67 -1.12 -3.98 -0.78
C SER A 67 -0.38 -5.32 -0.79
N LEU A 68 -1.09 -6.45 -0.81
CA LEU A 68 -0.52 -7.78 -0.75
C LEU A 68 0.43 -8.07 -1.92
N PRO A 69 0.03 -7.90 -3.21
CA PRO A 69 0.97 -8.07 -4.31
C PRO A 69 2.13 -7.07 -4.27
N MET A 70 1.90 -5.82 -3.83
CA MET A 70 3.00 -4.84 -3.69
C MET A 70 4.03 -5.24 -2.63
N ILE A 71 3.59 -5.77 -1.49
CA ILE A 71 4.48 -6.28 -0.43
C ILE A 71 5.30 -7.46 -0.95
N ILE A 72 4.69 -8.35 -1.76
CA ILE A 72 5.38 -9.52 -2.33
C ILE A 72 6.42 -9.09 -3.36
N ILE A 73 6.06 -8.20 -4.30
CA ILE A 73 6.97 -7.71 -5.35
C ILE A 73 8.09 -6.85 -4.75
N GLY A 74 7.78 -6.09 -3.69
CA GLY A 74 8.72 -5.22 -3.02
C GLY A 74 9.62 -5.90 -1.98
N ARG A 75 9.55 -7.23 -1.86
CA ARG A 75 10.38 -8.00 -0.95
C ARG A 75 11.67 -8.43 -1.65
N ASP A 76 12.79 -7.92 -1.15
CA ASP A 76 14.12 -8.39 -1.54
C ASP A 76 14.58 -9.46 -0.54
N PHE A 77 14.91 -10.65 -1.05
CA PHE A 77 15.57 -11.68 -0.27
C PHE A 77 17.08 -11.55 -0.46
N GLU A 78 17.78 -11.05 0.54
CA GLU A 78 19.24 -11.13 0.58
C GLU A 78 19.66 -12.60 0.77
N GLY A 79 19.79 -13.30 -0.36
CA GLY A 79 20.09 -14.74 -0.41
C GLY A 79 20.24 -15.29 -1.84
N PHE A 80 19.72 -14.59 -2.85
CA PHE A 80 20.04 -14.84 -4.25
C PHE A 80 20.55 -13.55 -4.86
N SER A 81 21.79 -13.58 -5.32
CA SER A 81 22.42 -12.52 -6.10
C SER A 81 21.54 -12.14 -7.29
N SER A 82 20.82 -11.03 -7.20
CA SER A 82 20.27 -10.36 -8.38
C SER A 82 21.46 -9.83 -9.18
N GLY A 83 21.74 -10.50 -10.29
CA GLY A 83 23.01 -10.49 -11.01
C GLY A 83 23.29 -9.23 -11.83
N LEU A 84 23.29 -8.04 -11.20
CA LEU A 84 23.79 -6.82 -11.85
C LEU A 84 24.69 -5.95 -10.97
N GLU A 85 24.70 -6.12 -9.64
CA GLU A 85 25.57 -5.33 -8.74
C GLU A 85 26.75 -6.12 -8.14
N GLY A 86 26.73 -7.45 -8.24
CA GLY A 86 27.81 -8.31 -7.73
C GLY A 86 29.08 -8.33 -8.58
N GLU A 87 29.00 -7.97 -9.87
CA GLU A 87 30.19 -7.95 -10.74
C GLU A 87 31.07 -6.71 -10.51
N ARG A 88 30.50 -5.52 -10.27
CA ARG A 88 31.32 -4.31 -10.02
C ARG A 88 32.09 -4.37 -8.71
N ALA A 89 31.54 -4.99 -7.66
CA ALA A 89 32.25 -5.14 -6.40
C ALA A 89 33.38 -6.19 -6.47
N ARG A 90 33.33 -7.14 -7.40
CA ARG A 90 34.40 -8.15 -7.59
C ARG A 90 35.54 -7.68 -8.49
N VAL A 91 35.31 -6.73 -9.39
CA VAL A 91 36.39 -6.21 -10.27
C VAL A 91 37.35 -5.29 -9.50
N VAL A 92 36.88 -4.55 -8.49
CA VAL A 92 37.75 -3.68 -7.66
C VAL A 92 38.70 -4.47 -6.75
N ASN A 93 38.43 -5.76 -6.50
CA ASN A 93 39.25 -6.61 -5.63
C ASN A 93 40.17 -7.57 -6.40
N ARG A 94 40.36 -7.35 -7.71
CA ARG A 94 41.37 -8.02 -8.52
C ARG A 94 42.25 -7.00 -9.24
N ASP A 95 43.04 -6.27 -8.45
CA ASP A 95 44.40 -5.96 -8.89
C ASP A 95 45.38 -6.82 -8.08
N PRO A 96 45.86 -7.91 -8.68
CA PRO A 96 47.02 -8.64 -8.22
C PRO A 96 48.25 -7.95 -8.80
N THR A 97 48.80 -6.97 -8.10
CA THR A 97 50.09 -6.40 -8.48
C THR A 97 51.00 -6.34 -7.27
N LEU A 98 52.06 -7.14 -7.37
CA LEU A 98 53.42 -6.85 -6.90
C LEU A 98 53.58 -6.45 -5.42
#